data_AF-A0A7L6AW85-F1
#
_entry.id   AF-A0A7L6AW85-F1
#
_cell.length_a   1.000
_cell.length_b   1.000
_cell.length_c   1.000
_cell.angle_alpha   90.00
_cell.angle_beta   90.00
_cell.angle_gamma   90.00
#
_symmetry.space_group_name_H-M   'P 1'
#
loop_
_entity.id
_entity.type
_entity.pdbx_description
1 polymer ?
#
loop_
_entity_poly.entity_id
_entity_poly.type
_entity_poly.pdbx_seq_one_letter_code
_entity_poly.pdbx_strand_id
1 'polypeptide(L)' 'MQTATLSSKYQLAIPKAIREQMNLQAGQQFTVLAKGNTIELVPIRSLQSMRGLLKGANPADYRDRQDRF' A
#
# COMPACT_ATOMS: atom_id res chain seq x y z
N MET A 1 15.70 13.63 -1.55
CA MET A 1 14.62 13.76 -0.55
C MET A 1 13.43 14.43 -1.22
N GLN A 2 12.22 13.88 -1.11
CA GLN A 2 11.00 14.49 -1.65
C GLN A 2 10.16 14.99 -0.46
N THR A 3 9.71 16.22 -0.51
CA THR A 3 8.89 16.83 0.55
C THR A 3 7.60 17.37 -0.06
N ALA A 4 6.51 17.30 0.68
CA ALA A 4 5.23 17.86 0.28
C ALA A 4 4.67 18.70 1.43
N THR A 5 4.11 19.86 1.10
CA THR A 5 3.49 20.75 2.07
C THR A 5 2.02 20.37 2.25
N LEU A 6 1.58 20.25 3.50
CA LEU A 6 0.17 20.07 3.82
C LEU A 6 -0.57 21.38 3.56
N SER A 7 -1.55 21.36 2.66
CA SER A 7 -2.33 22.56 2.36
C SER A 7 -3.25 22.94 3.52
N SER A 8 -3.81 24.15 3.49
CA SER A 8 -4.80 24.63 4.47
C SER A 8 -6.09 23.79 4.50
N LYS A 9 -6.35 23.01 3.44
CA LYS A 9 -7.45 22.04 3.36
C LYS A 9 -7.02 20.63 3.77
N TYR A 10 -5.86 20.49 4.41
CA TYR A 10 -5.28 19.21 4.83
C TYR A 10 -5.06 18.23 3.67
N GLN A 11 -4.76 18.75 2.47
CA GLN A 11 -4.43 17.92 1.30
C GLN A 11 -2.92 17.86 1.11
N LEU A 12 -2.39 16.65 0.90
CA LEU A 12 -1.01 16.42 0.56
C LEU A 12 -0.89 16.14 -0.94
N ALA A 13 -0.19 17.00 -1.68
CA ALA A 13 0.11 16.73 -3.07
C ALA A 13 1.26 15.72 -3.18
N ILE A 14 1.01 14.54 -3.75
CA ILE A 14 2.06 13.53 -3.93
C ILE A 14 3.03 14.00 -5.03
N PRO A 15 4.34 14.12 -4.74
CA PRO A 15 5.34 14.54 -5.72
C PRO A 15 5.35 13.66 -6.97
N LYS A 16 5.62 14.26 -8.13
CA LYS A 16 5.62 13.57 -9.44
C LYS A 16 6.49 12.31 -9.43
N ALA A 17 7.71 12.41 -8.91
CA ALA A 17 8.64 11.28 -8.84
C ALA A 17 8.07 10.07 -8.08
N ILE A 18 7.34 10.30 -6.98
CA ILE A 18 6.71 9.22 -6.20
C ILE A 18 5.53 8.63 -6.96
N ARG A 19 4.70 9.47 -7.61
CA ARG A 19 3.58 8.99 -8.43
C ARG A 19 4.05 8.06 -9.55
N GLU A 20 5.12 8.43 -10.25
CA GLU A 20 5.69 7.64 -11.33
C GLU A 20 6.34 6.35 -10.81
N GLN A 21 7.17 6.45 -9.77
CA GLN A 21 7.84 5.29 -9.16
C GLN A 21 6.84 4.24 -8.64
N MET A 22 5.72 4.68 -8.06
CA MET A 22 4.69 3.78 -7.51
C MET A 22 3.54 3.51 -8.48
N ASN A 23 3.60 4.05 -9.71
CA ASN A 23 2.55 3.98 -10.73
C ASN A 23 1.15 4.37 -10.21
N LEU A 24 1.07 5.42 -9.40
CA LEU A 24 -0.17 5.88 -8.78
C LEU A 24 -1.11 6.49 -9.82
N GLN A 25 -2.38 6.12 -9.76
CA GLN A 25 -3.41 6.59 -10.68
C GLN A 25 -4.36 7.59 -10.00
N ALA A 26 -4.87 8.56 -10.77
CA ALA A 26 -5.90 9.46 -10.26
C ALA A 26 -7.18 8.68 -9.90
N GLY A 27 -7.81 9.03 -8.77
CA GLY A 27 -8.98 8.31 -8.26
C GLY A 27 -8.68 7.03 -7.47
N GLN A 28 -7.41 6.63 -7.38
CA GLN A 28 -7.01 5.51 -6.52
C GLN A 28 -7.30 5.82 -5.05
N GLN A 29 -7.89 4.85 -4.36
CA GLN A 29 -8.23 4.98 -2.94
C GLN A 29 -7.16 4.37 -2.04
N PHE A 30 -6.99 4.96 -0.88
CA PHE A 30 -6.04 4.51 0.14
C PHE A 30 -6.73 4.45 1.50
N THR A 31 -6.43 3.40 2.26
CA THR A 31 -6.62 3.40 3.70
C THR A 31 -5.48 4.20 4.32
N VAL A 32 -5.83 5.14 5.19
CA VAL A 32 -4.88 5.98 5.92
C VAL A 32 -4.76 5.44 7.33
N LEU A 33 -3.57 4.97 7.70
CA LEU A 33 -3.29 4.42 9.02
C LEU A 33 -2.31 5.31 9.77
N ALA A 34 -2.64 5.68 11.01
CA ALA A 34 -1.72 6.39 11.89
C ALA A 34 -0.92 5.38 12.74
N LYS A 35 0.40 5.49 12.72
CA LYS A 35 1.31 4.64 13.49
C LYS A 35 2.42 5.47 14.11
N GLY A 36 2.26 5.78 15.40
CA GLY A 36 3.12 6.73 16.11
C GLY A 36 3.06 8.11 15.43
N ASN A 37 4.22 8.60 15.00
CA ASN A 37 4.35 9.90 14.29
C ASN A 37 4.33 9.76 12.76
N THR A 38 3.85 8.63 12.25
CA THR A 38 3.86 8.30 10.82
C THR A 38 2.45 8.01 10.33
N ILE A 39 2.16 8.41 9.09
CA ILE A 39 0.94 8.02 8.39
C ILE A 39 1.35 7.05 7.28
N GLU A 40 0.74 5.87 7.26
CA GLU A 40 0.89 4.88 6.20
C GLU A 40 -0.32 4.97 5.25
N LEU A 41 -0.06 5.06 3.95
CA LEU A 41 -1.08 5.05 2.90
C LEU A 41 -1.11 3.68 2.24
N VAL A 42 -2.13 2.89 2.53
CA VAL A 42 -2.27 1.52 2.01
C VAL A 42 -3.27 1.52 0.87
N PRO A 43 -2.90 1.16 -0.36
CA PRO A 43 -3.82 1.18 -1.49
C PRO A 43 -4.94 0.15 -1.30
N ILE A 44 -6.18 0.58 -1.50
CA ILE A 44 -7.34 -0.31 -1.46
C ILE A 44 -7.41 -1.05 -2.79
N ARG A 45 -7.30 -2.38 -2.75
CA ARG A 45 -7.43 -3.26 -3.93
C ARG A 45 -8.72 -4.05 -3.83
N SER A 46 -9.44 -4.17 -4.94
CA SER A 46 -10.64 -5.01 -4.98
C SER A 46 -10.24 -6.49 -4.96
N LEU A 47 -11.05 -7.35 -4.35
CA LEU A 47 -10.84 -8.79 -4.38
C LEU A 47 -10.75 -9.32 -5.82
N GLN A 48 -11.52 -8.74 -6.73
CA GLN A 48 -11.51 -9.08 -8.15
C GLN A 48 -10.13 -8.81 -8.78
N SER A 49 -9.50 -7.67 -8.47
CA SER A 49 -8.15 -7.33 -8.95
C SER A 49 -7.05 -8.22 -8.39
N MET A 50 -7.31 -8.91 -7.27
CA MET A 50 -6.35 -9.83 -6.65
C MET A 50 -6.43 -11.25 -7.22
N ARG A 51 -7.46 -11.56 -8.01
CA ARG A 51 -7.64 -12.90 -8.58
C ARG A 51 -6.45 -13.25 -9.49
N GLY A 52 -5.83 -14.40 -9.22
CA GLY A 52 -4.69 -14.89 -9.99
C GLY A 52 -3.33 -14.33 -9.56
N LEU A 53 -3.27 -13.46 -8.55
CA LEU A 53 -2.02 -12.91 -8.01
C LEU A 53 -1.01 -13.98 -7.59
N LEU A 54 -1.50 -15.10 -7.05
CA LEU A 54 -0.69 -16.22 -6.57
C LEU A 54 -0.68 -17.41 -7.55
N LYS A 55 -1.00 -17.20 -8.83
CA LYS A 55 -0.99 -18.28 -9.82
C LYS A 55 0.44 -18.84 -9.94
N GLY A 56 0.61 -20.13 -9.64
CA GLY A 56 1.92 -20.79 -9.67
C GLY A 56 2.73 -20.68 -8.38
N ALA A 57 2.18 -20.12 -7.30
CA ALA A 57 2.81 -20.17 -5.99
C ALA A 57 2.94 -21.63 -5.51
N ASN A 58 4.08 -21.98 -4.92
CA ASN A 58 4.30 -23.30 -4.32
C ASN A 58 3.50 -23.41 -3.00
N PRO A 59 2.56 -24.36 -2.88
CA PRO A 59 1.80 -24.55 -1.65
C PRO A 59 2.50 -25.45 -0.62
N ALA A 60 3.65 -26.04 -0.94
CA ALA A 60 4.39 -26.91 -0.03
C ALA A 60 5.07 -26.12 1.11
N ASP A 61 5.30 -26.79 2.25
CA ASP A 61 6.01 -26.26 3.43
C ASP A 61 5.48 -24.89 3.91
N TYR A 62 4.17 -24.66 3.78
CA TYR A 62 3.56 -23.44 4.27
C TYR A 62 3.69 -23.37 5.80
N ARG A 63 3.88 -22.16 6.33
CA ARG A 63 4.02 -21.92 7.76
C ARG A 63 2.69 -22.18 8.48
N ASP A 64 2.63 -23.23 9.29
CA ASP A 64 1.46 -23.61 10.10
C ASP A 64 1.55 -23.15 11.56
N ARG A 65 2.72 -22.63 11.99
CA ARG A 65 3.02 -22.15 13.35
C ARG A 65 2.92 -23.23 14.44
N GLN A 66 3.05 -24.50 14.08
CA GLN A 66 3.09 -25.62 15.03
C GLN A 66 4.48 -25.80 15.68
N ASP A 67 5.47 -25.01 15.27
CA ASP A 67 6.88 -25.08 15.64
C ASP A 67 7.27 -24.27 16.89
N ARG A 68 6.30 -23.69 17.60
CA ARG A 68 6.53 -22.87 18.80
C ARG A 68 6.01 -23.58 20.06
N PHE A 69 6.71 -24.63 20.49
CA PHE A 69 6.53 -25.27 21.80
C PHE A 69 7.87 -25.37 22.52
#